data_AF-A0A538LDE2-F1
#
_entry.id   AF-A0A538LDE2-F1
#
_cell.length_a   1.000
_cell.length_b   1.000
_cell.length_c   1.000
_cell.angle_alpha   90.00
_cell.angle_beta   90.00
_cell.angle_gamma   90.00
#
_symmetry.space_group_name_H-M   'P 1'
#
loop_
_entity.id
_entity.type
_entity.pdbx_description
1 polymer ?
#
loop_
_entity_poly.entity_id
_entity_poly.type
_entity_poly.pdbx_seq_one_letter_code
_entity_poly.pdbx_strand_id
1 'polypeptide(L)'
;MPKVSRESATTKEYGPVTERSDEIDGYRVGFATFHQDIDGTPLMKGLPDDMCQCPHWGYVTSGRVTFRFADHDEVYETGDAFYTPPGHIPVSHEPGTEALMFSPADELHKTEAVMMKNMQALQST
;
A
#
# COMPACT_ATOMS: atom_id res chain seq x y z
N MET A 1 6.61 -2.76 -24.68
CA MET A 1 6.51 -3.92 -23.76
C MET A 1 5.96 -3.38 -22.45
N PRO A 2 4.83 -3.89 -21.95
CA PRO A 2 4.29 -3.44 -20.67
C PRO A 2 5.27 -3.86 -19.56
N LYS A 3 5.87 -2.87 -18.89
CA LYS A 3 6.78 -3.08 -17.76
C LYS A 3 6.79 -1.85 -16.87
N VAL A 4 7.14 -2.07 -15.61
CA VAL A 4 7.43 -1.00 -14.65
C VAL A 4 8.88 -1.16 -14.20
N SER A 5 9.61 -0.05 -14.14
CA SER A 5 11.01 -0.01 -13.68
C SER A 5 11.15 1.05 -12.62
N ARG A 6 11.97 0.80 -11.60
CA ARG A 6 12.33 1.81 -10.58
C ARG A 6 12.90 3.09 -11.19
N GLU A 7 13.53 3.00 -12.37
CA GLU A 7 14.18 4.14 -13.04
C GLU A 7 13.23 5.00 -13.86
N SER A 8 12.12 4.44 -14.35
CA SER A 8 11.28 5.09 -15.37
C SER A 8 9.80 5.15 -15.03
N ALA A 9 9.36 4.49 -13.96
CA ALA A 9 7.97 4.49 -13.55
C ALA A 9 7.54 5.86 -13.02
N THR A 10 6.26 6.16 -13.14
CA THR A 10 5.67 7.33 -12.49
C THR A 10 5.92 7.25 -10.98
N THR A 11 6.42 8.33 -10.39
CA THR A 11 6.69 8.41 -8.95
C THR A 11 5.66 9.30 -8.27
N LYS A 12 5.05 8.80 -7.20
CA LYS A 12 4.14 9.54 -6.33
C LYS A 12 4.63 9.45 -4.89
N GLU A 13 4.48 10.56 -4.15
CA GLU A 13 4.82 10.64 -2.73
C GLU A 13 3.53 10.73 -1.91
N TYR A 14 3.35 9.80 -0.99
CA TYR A 14 2.24 9.72 -0.05
C TYR A 14 2.78 9.88 1.37
N GLY A 15 3.22 11.10 1.69
CA GLY A 15 3.90 11.40 2.95
C GLY A 15 5.19 10.57 3.10
N PRO A 16 5.29 9.66 4.08
CA PRO A 16 6.46 8.79 4.28
C PRO A 16 6.53 7.58 3.32
N VAL A 17 5.64 7.46 2.33
CA VAL A 17 5.66 6.37 1.34
C VAL A 17 5.94 6.91 -0.05
N THR A 18 6.98 6.38 -0.70
CA THR A 18 7.21 6.60 -2.14
C THR A 18 6.64 5.43 -2.92
N GLU A 19 5.75 5.69 -3.87
CA GLU A 19 5.27 4.70 -4.83
C GLU A 19 5.89 4.98 -6.22
N ARG A 20 6.48 3.96 -6.83
CA ARG A 20 6.97 3.98 -8.22
C ARG A 20 6.19 2.94 -9.02
N SER A 21 5.22 3.39 -9.79
CA SER A 21 4.19 2.50 -10.33
C SER A 21 3.63 3.04 -11.65
N ASP A 22 3.08 2.14 -12.45
CA ASP A 22 2.25 2.47 -13.61
C ASP A 22 1.06 1.52 -13.67
N GLU A 23 0.04 1.87 -14.47
CA GLU A 23 -1.11 1.02 -14.71
C GLU A 23 -0.94 0.18 -15.99
N ILE A 24 -1.09 -1.13 -15.83
CA ILE A 24 -0.92 -2.12 -16.89
C ILE A 24 -2.10 -3.07 -16.80
N ASP A 25 -2.90 -3.13 -17.87
CA ASP A 25 -4.01 -4.10 -18.03
C ASP A 25 -4.96 -4.16 -16.82
N GLY A 26 -5.35 -2.99 -16.30
CA GLY A 26 -6.26 -2.88 -15.17
C GLY A 26 -5.62 -3.08 -13.80
N TYR A 27 -4.29 -3.22 -13.71
CA TYR A 27 -3.57 -3.31 -12.45
C TYR A 27 -2.63 -2.12 -12.26
N ARG A 28 -2.56 -1.60 -11.04
CA ARG A 28 -1.42 -0.84 -10.57
C ARG A 28 -0.29 -1.82 -10.28
N VAL A 29 0.82 -1.66 -10.98
CA VAL A 29 2.03 -2.46 -10.83
C VAL A 29 3.15 -1.53 -10.39
N GLY A 30 3.85 -1.84 -9.31
CA GLY A 30 4.91 -0.95 -8.87
C GLY A 30 5.63 -1.34 -7.60
N PHE A 31 6.53 -0.46 -7.19
CA PHE A 31 7.34 -0.61 -6.00
C PHE A 31 6.91 0.42 -4.96
N ALA A 32 6.68 -0.01 -3.73
CA ALA A 32 6.47 0.86 -2.59
C ALA A 32 7.73 0.88 -1.72
N THR A 33 8.16 2.07 -1.30
CA THR A 33 9.20 2.28 -0.30
C THR A 33 8.58 2.99 0.90
N PHE A 34 8.63 2.36 2.08
CA PHE A 34 8.14 2.91 3.34
C PHE A 34 9.32 3.51 4.11
N HIS A 35 9.42 4.83 4.17
CA HIS A 35 10.58 5.51 4.78
C HIS A 35 10.51 5.57 6.31
N GLN A 36 9.34 5.38 6.89
CA GLN A 36 9.08 5.45 8.33
C GLN A 36 8.07 4.37 8.72
N ASP A 37 8.00 4.06 10.01
CA ASP A 37 6.90 3.26 10.57
C ASP A 37 5.61 4.10 10.55
N ILE A 38 4.53 3.50 10.05
CA ILE A 38 3.28 4.20 9.75
C ILE A 38 2.12 3.29 10.14
N ASP A 39 1.21 3.84 10.95
CA ASP A 39 -0.10 3.26 11.17
C ASP A 39 -1.10 3.84 10.14
N GLY A 40 -1.53 3.02 9.18
CA GLY A 40 -2.50 3.39 8.15
C GLY A 40 -3.95 3.48 8.66
N THR A 41 -4.24 3.07 9.90
CA THR A 41 -5.60 3.03 10.47
C THR A 41 -6.37 4.35 10.29
N PRO A 42 -5.80 5.55 10.55
CA PRO A 42 -6.52 6.81 10.37
C PRO A 42 -6.92 7.08 8.92
N LEU A 43 -6.15 6.57 7.95
CA LEU A 43 -6.37 6.80 6.52
C LEU A 43 -7.51 5.94 5.96
N MET A 44 -7.83 4.82 6.60
CA MET A 44 -8.89 3.91 6.14
C MET A 44 -10.30 4.33 6.56
N LYS A 45 -10.44 5.37 7.40
CA LYS A 45 -11.72 5.80 7.95
C LYS A 45 -12.75 6.13 6.86
N GLY A 46 -13.91 5.50 6.93
CA GLY A 46 -15.01 5.67 5.97
C GLY A 46 -15.01 4.69 4.80
N LEU A 47 -14.01 3.81 4.68
CA LEU A 47 -14.13 2.61 3.87
C LEU A 47 -15.03 1.57 4.57
N PRO A 48 -15.52 0.54 3.86
CA PRO A 48 -16.17 -0.60 4.51
C PRO A 48 -15.28 -1.15 5.63
N ASP A 49 -15.87 -1.28 6.82
CA ASP A 49 -15.25 -1.68 8.08
C ASP A 49 -14.02 -0.84 8.51
N ASP A 50 -13.86 0.37 7.97
CA ASP A 50 -12.65 1.19 8.10
C ASP A 50 -11.37 0.44 7.69
N MET A 51 -11.46 -0.41 6.66
CA MET A 51 -10.36 -1.23 6.16
C MET A 51 -10.21 -1.11 4.63
N CYS A 52 -9.00 -1.33 4.14
CA CYS A 52 -8.75 -1.43 2.70
C CYS A 52 -9.52 -2.60 2.10
N GLN A 53 -10.26 -2.35 1.03
CA GLN A 53 -11.02 -3.36 0.30
C GLN A 53 -10.35 -3.77 -1.02
N CYS A 54 -9.25 -3.13 -1.38
CA CYS A 54 -8.47 -3.49 -2.57
C CYS A 54 -7.61 -4.71 -2.24
N PRO A 55 -7.71 -5.84 -2.95
CA PRO A 55 -6.78 -6.94 -2.75
C PRO A 55 -5.38 -6.56 -3.28
N HIS A 56 -4.34 -6.98 -2.58
CA HIS A 56 -2.97 -6.77 -3.03
C HIS A 56 -2.18 -8.07 -3.10
N TRP A 57 -1.34 -8.19 -4.11
CA TRP A 57 -0.27 -9.19 -4.16
C TRP A 57 1.06 -8.47 -4.06
N GLY A 58 2.01 -9.06 -3.36
CA GLY A 58 3.31 -8.43 -3.25
C GLY A 58 4.46 -9.38 -3.00
N TYR A 59 5.64 -8.80 -3.02
CA TYR A 59 6.88 -9.46 -2.65
C TYR A 59 7.78 -8.47 -1.90
N VAL A 60 8.20 -8.82 -0.68
CA VAL A 60 9.07 -7.96 0.13
C VAL A 60 10.51 -8.17 -0.31
N THR A 61 11.10 -7.11 -0.86
CA THR A 61 12.49 -7.12 -1.33
C THR A 61 13.49 -6.73 -0.25
N SER A 62 13.06 -5.95 0.75
CA SER A 62 13.86 -5.54 1.91
C SER A 62 12.94 -5.10 3.05
N GLY A 63 13.34 -5.32 4.30
CA GLY A 63 12.58 -4.93 5.50
C GLY A 63 11.43 -5.87 5.83
N ARG A 64 10.39 -5.31 6.46
CA ARG A 64 9.16 -6.01 6.88
C ARG A 64 7.94 -5.09 6.90
N VAL A 65 6.77 -5.64 6.63
CA VAL A 65 5.47 -4.96 6.73
C VAL A 65 4.48 -5.81 7.53
N THR A 66 3.66 -5.16 8.35
CA THR A 66 2.57 -5.79 9.10
C THR A 66 1.23 -5.30 8.60
N PHE A 67 0.35 -6.24 8.24
CA PHE A 67 -1.04 -5.98 7.93
C PHE A 67 -1.94 -6.49 9.06
N ARG A 68 -2.89 -5.66 9.47
CA ARG A 68 -3.95 -6.03 10.42
C ARG A 68 -5.20 -6.43 9.67
N PHE A 69 -5.75 -7.58 10.02
CA PHE A 69 -7.06 -8.07 9.62
C PHE A 69 -8.03 -8.00 10.81
N ALA A 70 -9.28 -8.41 10.62
CA ALA A 70 -10.30 -8.35 11.66
C ALA A 70 -9.98 -9.20 12.90
N ASP A 71 -9.28 -10.31 12.73
CA ASP A 71 -9.05 -11.35 13.75
C ASP A 71 -7.57 -11.65 14.03
N HIS A 72 -6.65 -11.18 13.19
CA HIS A 72 -5.21 -11.41 13.34
C HIS A 72 -4.37 -10.31 12.66
N ASP A 73 -3.08 -10.30 12.96
CA ASP A 73 -2.08 -9.54 12.23
C ASP A 73 -1.20 -10.53 11.45
N GLU A 74 -0.82 -10.18 10.23
CA GLU A 74 0.17 -10.91 9.42
C GLU A 74 1.40 -10.03 9.21
N VAL A 75 2.58 -10.65 9.30
CA VAL A 75 3.87 -10.00 9.06
C VAL A 75 4.51 -10.65 7.84
N TYR A 76 4.95 -9.83 6.91
CA TYR A 76 5.71 -10.25 5.73
C TYR A 76 7.09 -9.61 5.76
N GLU A 77 8.12 -10.43 5.58
CA GLU A 77 9.52 -10.01 5.64
C GLU A 77 10.27 -10.33 4.35
N THR A 78 11.51 -9.87 4.28
CA THR A 78 12.34 -10.00 3.08
C THR A 78 12.38 -11.43 2.55
N GLY A 79 11.96 -11.63 1.30
CA GLY A 79 11.87 -12.94 0.67
C GLY A 79 10.44 -13.49 0.55
N ASP A 80 9.48 -12.90 1.26
CA ASP A 80 8.09 -13.35 1.22
C ASP A 80 7.36 -12.80 0.00
N ALA A 81 6.69 -13.70 -0.72
CA ALA A 81 5.58 -13.35 -1.59
C ALA A 81 4.27 -13.46 -0.80
N PHE A 82 3.38 -12.49 -0.94
CA PHE A 82 2.18 -12.41 -0.12
C PHE A 82 0.93 -12.01 -0.91
N TYR A 83 -0.22 -12.23 -0.28
CA TYR A 83 -1.52 -11.80 -0.74
C TYR A 83 -2.33 -11.28 0.44
N THR A 84 -2.83 -10.04 0.35
CA THR A 84 -3.77 -9.48 1.31
C THR A 84 -5.17 -9.40 0.70
N PRO A 85 -6.15 -10.18 1.20
CA PRO A 85 -7.54 -10.08 0.74
C PRO A 85 -8.19 -8.77 1.22
N PRO A 86 -9.35 -8.36 0.66
CA PRO A 86 -10.13 -7.24 1.19
C PRO A 86 -10.37 -7.36 2.70
N GLY A 87 -10.31 -6.25 3.43
CA GLY A 87 -10.46 -6.20 4.88
C GLY A 87 -9.14 -6.19 5.64
N HIS A 88 -8.19 -5.33 5.24
CA HIS A 88 -6.91 -5.17 5.93
C HIS A 88 -6.47 -3.72 6.11
N ILE A 89 -5.51 -3.50 7.00
CA ILE A 89 -4.87 -2.20 7.25
C ILE A 89 -3.35 -2.40 7.31
N PRO A 90 -2.53 -1.64 6.55
CA PRO A 90 -1.09 -1.59 6.81
C PRO A 90 -0.85 -0.82 8.11
N VAL A 91 -0.38 -1.50 9.16
CA VAL A 91 -0.31 -0.94 10.53
C VAL A 91 1.11 -0.71 11.03
N SER A 92 2.11 -1.33 10.43
CA SER A 92 3.51 -1.11 10.80
C SER A 92 4.47 -1.50 9.68
N HIS A 93 5.59 -0.79 9.60
CA HIS A 93 6.65 -0.97 8.62
C HIS A 93 8.01 -0.77 9.27
N GLU A 94 8.98 -1.64 9.00
CA GLU A 94 10.37 -1.32 9.29
C GLU A 94 10.81 -0.16 8.37
N PRO A 95 11.38 0.94 8.89
CA PRO A 95 11.85 2.04 8.06
C PRO A 95 12.83 1.56 6.97
N GLY A 96 12.55 1.92 5.71
CA GLY A 96 13.28 1.45 4.54
C GLY A 96 12.73 0.15 3.92
N THR A 97 11.57 -0.32 4.35
CA THR A 97 10.91 -1.49 3.73
C THR A 97 10.60 -1.21 2.27
N GLU A 98 10.94 -2.15 1.40
CA GLU A 98 10.65 -2.11 -0.04
C GLU A 98 9.85 -3.34 -0.47
N ALA A 99 8.71 -3.12 -1.11
CA ALA A 99 7.88 -4.18 -1.66
C ALA A 99 7.53 -3.92 -3.13
N LEU A 100 7.55 -4.99 -3.94
CA LEU A 100 6.83 -5.04 -5.21
C LEU A 100 5.36 -5.30 -4.90
N MET A 101 4.45 -4.56 -5.55
CA MET A 101 3.02 -4.61 -5.31
C MET A 101 2.24 -4.66 -6.62
N PHE A 102 1.16 -5.44 -6.63
CA PHE A 102 0.16 -5.53 -7.67
C PHE A 102 -1.21 -5.35 -7.04
N SER A 103 -2.02 -4.45 -7.60
CA SER A 103 -3.37 -4.16 -7.10
C SER A 103 -4.32 -3.89 -8.26
N PRO A 104 -5.59 -4.33 -8.24
CA PRO A 104 -6.56 -3.93 -9.24
C PRO A 104 -6.74 -2.40 -9.19
N ALA A 105 -6.52 -1.72 -10.32
CA ALA A 105 -6.42 -0.27 -10.38
C ALA A 105 -7.74 0.41 -9.94
N ASP A 106 -8.88 -0.11 -10.40
CA ASP A 106 -10.19 0.47 -10.07
C ASP A 106 -10.52 0.38 -8.58
N GLU A 107 -10.15 -0.72 -7.91
CA GLU A 107 -10.35 -0.86 -6.46
C GLU A 107 -9.35 -0.01 -5.68
N LEU A 108 -8.10 0.06 -6.15
CA LEU A 108 -7.08 0.92 -5.55
C LEU A 108 -7.50 2.38 -5.61
N HIS A 109 -8.04 2.87 -6.73
CA HIS A 109 -8.50 4.24 -6.88
C HIS A 109 -9.60 4.63 -5.88
N LYS A 110 -10.52 3.72 -5.57
CA LYS A 110 -11.56 3.95 -4.56
C LYS A 110 -10.95 4.10 -3.16
N THR A 111 -9.99 3.23 -2.81
CA THR A 111 -9.25 3.32 -1.54
C THR A 111 -8.42 4.60 -1.47
N GLU A 112 -7.63 4.91 -2.51
CA GLU A 112 -6.77 6.11 -2.58
C GLU A 112 -7.60 7.39 -2.41
N ALA A 113 -8.80 7.47 -3.00
CA ALA A 113 -9.67 8.64 -2.86
C ALA A 113 -10.07 8.91 -1.40
N VAL A 114 -10.37 7.86 -0.62
CA VAL A 114 -10.69 7.99 0.81
C VAL A 114 -9.43 8.33 1.61
N MET A 115 -8.32 7.65 1.35
CA MET A 115 -7.05 7.91 2.02
C MET A 115 -6.58 9.36 1.83
N MET A 116 -6.65 9.89 0.61
CA MET A 116 -6.24 11.27 0.32
C MET A 116 -7.12 12.28 1.05
N LYS A 117 -8.45 12.06 1.09
CA LYS A 117 -9.37 12.91 1.86
C LYS A 117 -9.01 12.91 3.35
N ASN A 118 -8.73 11.74 3.92
CA ASN A 118 -8.40 11.62 5.34
C ASN A 118 -7.03 12.22 5.65
N MET A 119 -6.04 12.04 4.78
CA MET A 119 -4.72 12.65 4.89
C MET A 119 -4.81 14.19 4.95
N GLN A 120 -5.60 14.80 4.06
CA GLN A 120 -5.80 16.26 4.05
C GLN A 120 -6.45 16.77 5.34
N ALA A 121 -7.41 16.02 5.89
CA ALA A 121 -8.06 16.37 7.15
C ALA A 121 -7.07 16.33 8.33
N LEU A 122 -6.19 15.32 8.39
CA LEU A 122 -5.17 15.19 9.43
C LEU A 122 -4.10 16.29 9.36
N GLN A 123 -3.76 16.78 8.17
CA GLN A 123 -2.81 17.87 7.98
C GLN A 123 -3.37 19.27 8.28
N SER A 124 -4.70 19.39 8.37
CA SER A 124 -5.39 20.66 8.62
C SER A 124 -5.70 20.90 10.11
N THR A 125 -5.27 19.99 10.99
CA THR A 125 -5.47 20.01 12.45
C THR A 125 -4.17 20.33 13.16
#